data_AF-A0A7V6PBT6-F1
#
_entry.id   AF-A0A7V6PBT6-F1
#
_cell.length_a   1.000
_cell.length_b   1.000
_cell.length_c   1.000
_cell.angle_alpha   90.00
_cell.angle_beta   90.00
_cell.angle_gamma   90.00
#
_symmetry.space_group_name_H-M   'P 1'
#
loop_
_entity.id
_entity.type
_entity.pdbx_description
1 polymer ?
#
loop_
_entity_poly.entity_id
_entity_poly.type
_entity_poly.pdbx_seq_one_letter_code
_entity_poly.pdbx_strand_id
1 'polypeptide(L)' 'VIFSGDGDFRSLAEALQRKGRKVSVVSTLTTQPAMISDELRRQADHFIDLVSLKAEIGRDPSERPPRRQDDDLDESY' A
#
# COMPACT_ATOMS: atom_id res chain seq x y z
N VAL A 1 -1.81 -9.37 -7.73
CA VAL A 1 -2.18 -8.08 -7.10
C VAL A 1 -1.50 -8.03 -5.74
N ILE A 2 -0.85 -6.93 -5.39
CA ILE A 2 -0.14 -6.72 -4.13
C ILE A 2 -0.80 -5.55 -3.40
N PHE A 3 -1.22 -5.76 -2.15
CA PHE A 3 -1.66 -4.70 -1.25
C PHE A 3 -0.49 -4.36 -0.34
N SER A 4 0.32 -3.38 -0.75
CA SER A 4 1.50 -2.96 0.01
C SER A 4 2.00 -1.62 -0.51
N GLY A 5 2.54 -0.82 0.41
CA GLY A 5 3.30 0.37 0.09
C GLY A 5 4.82 0.20 0.17
N ASP A 6 5.29 -0.96 0.64
CA ASP A 6 6.69 -1.18 1.00
C ASP A 6 7.59 -1.41 -0.24
N GLY A 7 8.72 -0.69 -0.30
CA GLY A 7 9.71 -0.78 -1.37
C GLY A 7 10.35 -2.16 -1.52
N ASP A 8 10.39 -2.97 -0.45
CA ASP A 8 11.00 -4.30 -0.46
C ASP A 8 10.33 -5.25 -1.47
N PHE A 9 9.07 -4.99 -1.81
CA PHE A 9 8.33 -5.76 -2.82
C PHE A 9 8.69 -5.41 -4.27
N ARG A 10 9.55 -4.40 -4.51
CA ARG A 10 9.99 -4.05 -5.86
C ARG A 10 10.64 -5.24 -6.57
N SER A 11 11.54 -5.93 -5.87
CA SER A 11 12.25 -7.11 -6.41
C SER A 11 11.28 -8.25 -6.77
N LEU A 12 10.25 -8.45 -5.95
CA LEU A 12 9.18 -9.41 -6.21
C LEU A 12 8.37 -9.00 -7.45
N ALA A 13 7.96 -7.73 -7.56
CA ALA A 13 7.21 -7.22 -8.71
C ALA A 13 7.98 -7.44 -10.02
N GLU A 14 9.27 -7.13 -10.03
CA GLU A 14 10.14 -7.36 -11.18
C GLU A 14 10.26 -8.85 -11.53
N ALA A 15 10.45 -9.72 -10.54
CA ALA A 15 10.55 -11.16 -10.76
C ALA A 15 9.25 -11.76 -11.34
N LEU A 16 8.09 -11.25 -10.92
CA LEU A 16 6.78 -11.66 -11.46
C LEU A 16 6.60 -11.21 -12.92
N GLN A 17 7.03 -10.00 -13.26
CA GLN A 17 7.00 -9.47 -14.63
C GLN A 17 7.90 -10.26 -15.58
N ARG A 18 9.10 -10.64 -15.13
CA ARG A 18 10.00 -11.52 -15.91
C ARG A 18 9.37 -12.89 -16.20
N LYS A 19 8.43 -13.34 -15.37
CA LYS A 19 7.62 -14.55 -15.60
C LYS A 19 6.38 -14.30 -16.47
N GLY A 20 6.27 -13.14 -17.10
CA GLY A 20 5.14 -12.75 -17.96
C GLY A 20 3.85 -12.42 -17.20
N ARG A 21 3.92 -12.15 -15.88
CA ARG A 21 2.75 -11.79 -15.08
C ARG A 21 2.60 -10.27 -14.98
N LYS A 22 1.36 -9.79 -15.03
CA LYS A 22 1.03 -8.39 -14.75
C LYS A 22 0.88 -8.16 -13.26
N VAL A 23 1.52 -7.12 -12.75
CA VAL A 23 1.54 -6.77 -11.32
C VAL A 23 0.78 -5.48 -11.11
N SER A 24 -0.37 -5.57 -10.43
CA SER A 24 -1.07 -4.42 -9.88
C SER A 24 -0.71 -4.23 -8.42
N VAL A 25 -0.29 -3.02 -8.05
CA VAL A 25 -0.04 -2.60 -6.67
C VAL A 25 -1.18 -1.70 -6.20
N VAL A 26 -1.72 -2.01 -5.02
CA VAL A 26 -2.73 -1.22 -4.34
C VAL A 26 -2.10 -0.63 -3.08
N SER A 27 -2.02 0.69 -3.02
CA SER A 27 -1.52 1.47 -1.88
C SER A 27 -2.03 2.91 -1.99
N THR A 28 -1.63 3.83 -1.11
CA THR A 28 -2.08 5.24 -1.20
C THR A 28 -0.93 6.22 -1.25
N LEU A 29 -1.13 7.28 -2.04
CA LEU A 29 -0.24 8.45 -2.13
C LEU A 29 -0.70 9.59 -1.21
N THR A 30 -1.94 9.56 -0.74
CA THR A 30 -2.60 10.72 -0.13
C THR A 30 -2.49 10.77 1.39
N THR A 31 -1.80 9.82 2.02
CA THR A 31 -1.49 9.87 3.46
C THR A 31 -0.25 10.70 3.71
N GLN A 32 -0.09 11.15 4.96
CA GLN A 32 1.14 11.79 5.41
C GLN A 32 1.67 11.00 6.62
N PRO A 33 2.80 10.28 6.48
CA PRO A 33 3.60 10.11 5.26
C PRO A 33 2.90 9.27 4.17
N ALA A 34 3.32 9.41 2.91
CA ALA A 34 2.81 8.59 1.81
C ALA A 34 3.18 7.12 2.07
N MET A 35 2.20 6.21 1.98
CA MET A 35 2.46 4.80 2.31
C MET A 35 3.26 4.07 1.23
N ILE A 36 3.19 4.51 -0.03
CA ILE A 36 3.83 3.84 -1.17
C ILE A 36 5.26 4.34 -1.45
N SER A 37 6.20 3.41 -1.59
CA SER A 37 7.53 3.66 -2.14
C SER A 37 7.48 4.00 -3.63
N ASP A 38 8.15 5.08 -4.04
CA ASP A 38 8.18 5.51 -5.44
C ASP A 38 8.76 4.42 -6.37
N GLU A 39 9.75 3.66 -5.89
CA GLU A 39 10.35 2.58 -6.67
C GLU A 39 9.34 1.45 -6.95
N LEU A 40 8.58 1.01 -5.93
CA LEU A 40 7.56 -0.02 -6.10
C LEU A 40 6.45 0.45 -7.06
N ARG A 41 5.99 1.71 -6.89
CA ARG A 41 4.95 2.30 -7.76
C ARG A 41 5.37 2.29 -9.22
N ARG A 42 6.61 2.68 -9.51
CA ARG A 42 7.16 2.72 -10.88
C ARG A 42 7.37 1.33 -11.46
N GLN A 43 7.70 0.34 -10.63
CA GLN A 43 7.90 -1.02 -11.09
C GLN A 43 6.59 -1.71 -11.47
N ALA A 44 5.47 -1.39 -10.80
CA ALA A 44 4.17 -2.00 -11.06
C ALA A 44 3.65 -1.71 -12.49
N ASP A 45 2.96 -2.68 -13.10
CA ASP A 45 2.25 -2.45 -14.37
C ASP A 45 1.04 -1.52 -14.16
N HIS A 46 0.38 -1.66 -13.01
CA HIS A 46 -0.78 -0.85 -12.64
C HIS A 46 -0.65 -0.41 -11.19
N PHE A 47 -0.93 0.87 -10.93
CA PHE A 47 -1.08 1.40 -9.59
C PHE A 47 -2.55 1.77 -9.36
N ILE A 48 -3.11 1.31 -8.24
CA ILE A 48 -4.46 1.62 -7.81
C ILE A 48 -4.35 2.35 -6.48
N ASP A 49 -4.81 3.60 -6.43
CA ASP A 49 -4.86 4.33 -5.16
C ASP A 49 -5.96 3.74 -4.27
N LEU A 50 -5.60 3.30 -3.07
CA LEU A 50 -6.54 2.76 -2.10
C LEU A 50 -7.68 3.75 -1.78
N VAL A 51 -7.43 5.06 -1.89
CA VAL A 51 -8.48 6.07 -1.68
C VAL A 51 -9.57 6.01 -2.75
N SER A 52 -9.26 5.61 -3.99
CA SER A 52 -10.28 5.50 -5.02
C SER A 52 -11.26 4.35 -4.75
N LEU A 53 -10.83 3.33 -4.01
CA LEU A 53 -11.65 2.18 -3.62
C LEU A 53 -12.54 2.47 -2.39
N LYS A 54 -12.32 3.60 -1.70
CA LYS A 54 -13.00 3.90 -0.42
C LYS A 54 -14.53 3.84 -0.52
N ALA A 55 -15.12 4.24 -1.64
CA ALA A 55 -16.56 4.23 -1.83
C ALA A 55 -17.16 2.81 -1.92
N GLU A 56 -16.36 1.84 -2.38
CA GLU A 56 -16.82 0.46 -2.60
C GLU A 56 -16.53 -0.45 -1.40
N ILE A 57 -15.39 -0.25 -0.74
CA ILE A 57 -14.88 -1.16 0.31
C ILE A 57 -14.61 -0.47 1.65
N GLY A 58 -14.88 0.83 1.76
CA GLY A 58 -14.67 1.59 2.98
C GLY A 58 -15.66 1.15 4.07
N ARG A 59 -15.15 0.94 5.28
CA ARG A 59 -16.00 0.71 6.45
C ARG A 59 -16.64 2.03 6.89
N ASP A 60 -17.87 1.94 7.39
CA ASP A 60 -18.51 3.09 8.00
C ASP A 60 -17.68 3.56 9.21
N PRO A 61 -17.46 4.88 9.41
CA PRO A 61 -16.74 5.38 10.56
C PRO A 61 -17.28 4.90 11.91
N SER A 62 -18.60 4.63 12.00
CA SER A 62 -19.26 4.11 13.20
C SER A 62 -18.98 2.63 13.47
N GLU A 63 -18.60 1.86 12.46
CA GLU A 63 -18.23 0.44 12.57
C GLU A 63 -16.73 0.25 12.88
N ARG A 64 -15.98 1.35 13.00
CA ARG A 64 -14.53 1.29 13.22
C ARG A 64 -14.25 0.98 14.69
N PRO A 65 -13.60 -0.15 15.03
CA PRO A 65 -13.18 -0.39 16.40
C PRO A 65 -12.25 0.75 16.85
N PRO A 66 -12.26 1.11 18.15
CA PRO A 66 -11.37 2.14 18.67
C PRO A 66 -9.92 1.79 18.29
N ARG A 67 -9.20 2.76 17.71
CA ARG A 67 -7.80 2.60 17.34
C ARG A 67 -7.02 2.20 18.60
N ARG A 68 -6.36 1.03 18.60
CA ARG A 68 -5.28 0.77 19.56
C ARG A 68 -4.19 1.80 19.27
N GLN A 69 -3.81 2.56 20.29
CA GLN A 69 -2.62 3.42 20.25
C GLN A 69 -1.41 2.48 20.28
N ASP A 70 -0.85 2.18 19.11
CA ASP A 70 0.44 1.49 18.97
C ASP A 70 1.50 2.52 18.50
N ASP A 71 1.47 3.74 19.04
CA ASP A 71 2.39 4.84 18.69
C ASP A 71 3.61 4.96 19.66
N ASP A 72 3.74 4.08 20.66
CA ASP A 72 4.79 4.18 21.71
C ASP A 72 6.09 3.41 21.42
N LEU A 73 6.34 2.91 20.20
CA LEU A 73 7.50 2.04 19.91
C LEU A 73 8.66 2.68 19.13
N ASP A 74 8.60 3.97 18.79
CA ASP A 74 9.60 4.62 17.92
C ASP A 74 10.41 5.76 18.60
N GLU A 75 10.45 5.78 19.95
CA GLU A 75 11.20 6.79 20.74
C GLU A 75 12.36 6.18 21.58
N SER A 76 13.02 5.12 21.09
CA SER A 76 14.28 4.68 21.70
C SER A 76 15.35 4.31 20.67
N TYR A 77 16.12 5.30 20.21
CA TYR A 77 17.52 5.15 19.79
C TYR A 77 18.29 6.47 20.01
#